data_AF-A0A3S1CD42-F1
#
_entry.id   AF-A0A3S1CD42-F1
#
_cell.length_a   1.000
_cell.length_b   1.000
_cell.length_c   1.000
_cell.angle_alpha   90.00
_cell.angle_beta   90.00
_cell.angle_gamma   90.00
#
_symmetry.space_group_name_H-M   'P 1'
#
loop_
_entity.id
_entity.type
_entity.pdbx_description
1 polymer ?
#
loop_
_entity_poly.entity_id
_entity_poly.type
_entity_poly.pdbx_seq_one_letter_code
_entity_poly.pdbx_strand_id
1 'polypeptide(L)'
;MSTALVTAAEVAAATVSVLSPYLTEAGKEVAKAAGKEAASQGFKVLGWLRDKLTGTATGTLAALEEKPENQNRQGAFKFQLADFLEENPALLDELRKLLAEAAPGIHGVSQTVKGDNNNVGQVVGSGSTITITR
;
A
#
# COMPACT_ATOMS: atom_id res chain seq x y z
N MET A 1 -15.62 -9.05 10.23
CA MET A 1 -15.83 -8.48 8.89
C MET A 1 -14.64 -7.58 8.61
N SER A 2 -13.96 -7.78 7.48
CA SER A 2 -12.72 -7.08 7.11
C SER A 2 -12.91 -5.57 7.10
N THR A 3 -12.05 -4.85 7.80
CA THR A 3 -11.97 -3.38 7.75
C THR A 3 -11.34 -2.98 6.42
N ALA A 4 -12.12 -3.05 5.34
CA ALA A 4 -11.74 -2.41 4.09
C ALA A 4 -11.80 -0.90 4.32
N LEU A 5 -10.75 -0.16 3.96
CA LEU A 5 -10.73 1.31 3.98
C LEU A 5 -11.98 1.82 3.23
N VAL A 6 -12.88 2.53 3.92
CA VAL A 6 -14.18 2.95 3.37
C VAL A 6 -14.15 4.42 2.94
N THR A 7 -13.36 5.24 3.62
CA THR A 7 -13.36 6.71 3.46
C THR A 7 -12.04 7.24 2.88
N ALA A 8 -12.10 8.43 2.27
CA ALA A 8 -10.93 9.12 1.74
C ALA A 8 -9.86 9.38 2.82
N ALA A 9 -10.29 9.73 4.03
CA ALA A 9 -9.41 9.91 5.18
C ALA A 9 -8.68 8.61 5.58
N GLU A 10 -9.38 7.47 5.59
CA GLU A 10 -8.77 6.16 5.87
C GLU A 10 -7.76 5.78 4.79
N VAL A 11 -8.11 5.94 3.51
CA VAL A 11 -7.21 5.69 2.37
C VAL A 11 -5.97 6.59 2.44
N ALA A 12 -6.13 7.86 2.76
CA ALA A 12 -5.02 8.79 2.91
C ALA A 12 -4.11 8.42 4.10
N ALA A 13 -4.69 8.00 5.23
CA ALA A 13 -3.93 7.54 6.38
C ALA A 13 -3.13 6.26 6.06
N ALA A 14 -3.76 5.28 5.40
CA ALA A 14 -3.11 4.06 4.95
C ALA A 14 -1.98 4.33 3.95
N THR A 15 -2.17 5.29 3.05
CA THR A 15 -1.15 5.75 2.10
C THR A 15 0.12 6.20 2.81
N VAL A 16 0.00 7.07 3.82
CA VAL A 16 1.17 7.51 4.60
C VAL A 16 1.84 6.35 5.32
N SER A 17 1.06 5.43 5.91
CA SER A 17 1.61 4.26 6.59
C SER A 17 2.40 3.35 5.64
N VAL A 18 1.90 3.15 4.41
CA VAL A 18 2.59 2.39 3.37
C VAL A 18 3.85 3.11 2.93
N LEU A 19 3.81 4.43 2.71
CA LEU A 19 4.95 5.20 2.21
C LEU A 19 6.05 5.43 3.25
N SER A 20 5.71 5.53 4.53
CA SER A 20 6.64 5.85 5.63
C SER A 20 7.96 5.06 5.58
N PRO A 21 7.97 3.71 5.49
CA PRO A 21 9.23 2.96 5.42
C PRO A 21 10.02 3.23 4.13
N TYR A 22 9.38 3.61 3.03
CA TYR A 22 10.05 3.84 1.73
C TYR A 22 10.59 5.26 1.56
N LEU A 23 10.04 6.23 2.31
CA LEU A 23 10.51 7.62 2.27
C LEU A 23 11.72 7.86 3.18
N THR A 24 11.96 6.99 4.16
CA THR A 24 13.17 7.04 5.00
C THR A 24 14.42 6.64 4.21
N GLU A 25 15.60 7.08 4.66
CA GLU A 25 16.90 6.76 4.01
C GLU A 25 17.11 5.25 3.82
N ALA A 26 16.63 4.42 4.74
CA ALA A 26 16.66 2.96 4.61
C ALA A 26 15.81 2.46 3.42
N GLY A 27 14.64 3.07 3.20
CA GLY A 27 13.79 2.80 2.04
C GLY A 27 14.44 3.21 0.71
N LYS A 28 15.18 4.33 0.69
CA LYS A 28 15.93 4.80 -0.48
C LYS A 28 17.07 3.85 -0.86
N GLU A 29 17.78 3.29 0.11
CA GLU A 29 18.84 2.31 -0.13
C GLU A 29 18.27 0.96 -0.63
N VAL A 30 17.13 0.51 -0.10
CA VAL A 30 16.40 -0.65 -0.63
C VAL A 30 15.96 -0.42 -2.08
N ALA A 31 15.52 0.80 -2.43
CA ALA A 31 15.17 1.17 -3.80
C ALA A 31 16.34 1.02 -4.78
N LYS A 32 17.53 1.49 -4.36
CA LYS A 32 18.75 1.38 -5.16
C LYS A 32 19.18 -0.07 -5.33
N ALA A 33 19.02 -0.90 -4.30
CA ALA A 33 19.43 -2.30 -4.31
C ALA A 33 18.46 -3.23 -5.07
N ALA A 34 17.16 -2.93 -5.09
CA ALA A 34 16.15 -3.79 -5.69
C ALA A 34 16.12 -3.74 -7.24
N GLY A 35 16.72 -2.72 -7.87
CA GLY A 35 16.64 -2.54 -9.33
C GLY A 35 15.24 -2.10 -9.80
N LYS A 36 15.15 -1.59 -11.04
CA LYS A 36 13.91 -0.99 -11.58
C LYS A 36 12.72 -1.96 -11.64
N GLU A 37 12.95 -3.26 -11.80
CA GLU A 37 11.89 -4.28 -11.90
C GLU A 37 11.35 -4.78 -10.55
N ALA A 38 12.09 -4.67 -9.45
CA ALA A 38 11.62 -5.03 -8.11
C ALA A 38 11.22 -3.80 -7.27
N ALA A 39 10.66 -2.79 -7.94
CA ALA A 39 10.04 -1.66 -7.27
C ALA A 39 9.00 -2.15 -6.27
N SER A 40 9.32 -2.06 -4.98
CA SER A 40 8.43 -2.40 -3.88
C SER A 40 7.09 -1.69 -4.06
N GLN A 41 6.01 -2.31 -3.59
CA GLN A 41 4.66 -1.78 -3.80
C GLN A 41 4.47 -0.34 -3.31
N GLY A 42 5.27 0.11 -2.33
CA GLY A 42 5.31 1.52 -1.91
C GLY A 42 5.81 2.49 -2.98
N PHE A 43 6.75 2.10 -3.85
CA PHE A 43 7.17 2.93 -4.98
C PHE A 43 6.09 3.03 -6.06
N LYS A 44 5.26 1.99 -6.23
CA LYS A 44 4.10 2.06 -7.13
C LYS A 44 3.07 3.05 -6.60
N VAL A 45 2.76 3.00 -5.30
CA VAL A 45 1.90 3.99 -4.64
C VAL A 45 2.47 5.40 -4.81
N LEU A 46 3.77 5.58 -4.56
CA LEU A 46 4.44 6.88 -4.72
C LEU A 46 4.40 7.39 -6.17
N GLY A 47 4.68 6.52 -7.14
CA GLY A 47 4.62 6.85 -8.57
C GLY A 47 3.20 7.22 -9.01
N TRP A 48 2.20 6.48 -8.56
CA TRP A 48 0.80 6.80 -8.83
C TRP A 48 0.40 8.15 -8.25
N LEU A 49 0.83 8.48 -7.01
CA LEU A 49 0.54 9.77 -6.41
C LEU A 49 1.19 10.92 -7.18
N ARG A 50 2.42 10.74 -7.68
CA ARG A 50 3.11 11.76 -8.49
C ARG A 50 2.45 11.97 -9.86
N ASP A 51 1.84 10.92 -10.43
CA ASP A 51 1.12 11.00 -11.71
C ASP A 51 -0.27 11.64 -11.56
N LYS A 52 -0.97 11.32 -10.46
CA LYS A 52 -2.38 11.73 -10.25
C LYS A 52 -2.57 13.01 -9.45
N LEU A 53 -1.71 13.30 -8.47
CA LEU A 53 -1.91 14.48 -7.63
C LEU A 53 -1.57 15.74 -8.41
N THR A 54 -2.47 16.72 -8.29
CA THR A 54 -2.30 18.06 -8.84
C THR A 54 -2.46 19.12 -7.77
N GLY A 55 -1.93 20.32 -7.99
CA GLY A 55 -2.15 21.47 -7.12
C GLY A 55 -1.52 21.32 -5.73
N THR A 56 -2.28 21.65 -4.69
CA THR A 56 -1.81 21.69 -3.30
C THR A 56 -1.40 20.32 -2.75
N ALA A 57 -2.07 19.25 -3.19
CA ALA A 57 -1.76 17.88 -2.78
C ALA A 57 -0.37 17.42 -3.27
N THR A 58 0.07 17.88 -4.45
CA THR A 58 1.44 17.64 -4.95
C THR A 58 2.48 18.33 -4.07
N GLY A 59 2.21 19.55 -3.63
CA GLY A 59 3.10 20.31 -2.75
C GLY A 59 3.26 19.66 -1.36
N THR A 60 2.17 19.13 -0.79
CA THR A 60 2.24 18.42 0.49
C THR A 60 2.90 17.05 0.37
N LEU A 61 2.78 16.36 -0.77
CA LEU A 61 3.55 15.16 -1.05
C LEU A 61 5.05 15.45 -1.09
N ALA A 62 5.48 16.46 -1.85
CA ALA A 62 6.89 16.85 -1.93
C ALA A 62 7.46 17.22 -0.55
N ALA A 63 6.70 17.97 0.25
CA ALA A 63 7.08 18.28 1.62
C ALA A 63 7.19 17.01 2.49
N LEU A 64 6.28 16.05 2.34
CA LEU A 64 6.36 14.77 3.06
C LEU A 64 7.60 13.96 2.65
N GLU A 65 7.95 13.93 1.36
CA GLU A 65 9.14 13.23 0.85
C GLU A 65 10.45 13.80 1.41
N GLU A 66 10.52 15.12 1.63
CA GLU A 66 11.69 15.76 2.23
C GLU A 66 11.88 15.44 3.73
N LYS A 67 10.78 15.33 4.48
CA LYS A 67 10.80 15.08 5.93
C LYS A 67 9.68 14.11 6.33
N PRO A 68 9.84 12.82 6.04
CA PRO A 68 8.79 11.82 6.24
C PRO A 68 8.47 11.56 7.71
N GLU A 69 9.42 11.75 8.64
CA GLU A 69 9.16 11.64 10.08
C GLU A 69 8.37 12.83 10.67
N ASN A 70 8.19 13.92 9.92
CA ASN A 70 7.52 15.11 10.44
C ASN A 70 6.00 14.89 10.49
N GLN A 71 5.46 14.77 11.71
CA GLN A 71 4.03 14.54 11.94
C GLN A 71 3.12 15.63 11.34
N ASN A 72 3.56 16.90 11.32
CA ASN A 72 2.78 17.98 10.72
C ASN A 72 2.70 17.83 9.20
N ARG A 73 3.79 17.40 8.54
CA ARG A 73 3.80 17.14 7.10
C ARG A 73 2.98 15.90 6.74
N GLN A 74 3.04 14.85 7.57
CA GLN A 74 2.14 13.70 7.43
C GLN A 74 0.67 14.11 7.55
N GLY A 75 0.33 14.92 8.55
CA GLY A 75 -1.03 15.42 8.76
C GLY A 75 -1.53 16.28 7.58
N ALA A 76 -0.71 17.23 7.12
CA ALA A 76 -1.03 18.08 5.99
C ALA A 76 -1.25 17.29 4.69
N PHE A 77 -0.39 16.30 4.41
CA PHE A 77 -0.57 15.42 3.26
C PHE A 77 -1.81 14.54 3.38
N LYS A 78 -2.08 13.94 4.55
CA LYS A 78 -3.31 13.16 4.77
C LYS A 78 -4.57 13.97 4.50
N PHE A 79 -4.61 15.20 5.01
CA PHE A 79 -5.75 16.09 4.84
C PHE A 79 -5.96 16.46 3.37
N GLN A 80 -4.90 16.91 2.69
CA GLN A 80 -4.99 17.32 1.27
C GLN A 80 -5.25 16.14 0.34
N LEU A 81 -4.70 14.96 0.64
CA LEU A 81 -5.00 13.75 -0.12
C LEU A 81 -6.45 13.32 0.08
N ALA A 82 -6.97 13.37 1.30
CA ALA A 82 -8.38 13.04 1.56
C ALA A 82 -9.31 13.98 0.78
N ASP A 83 -9.10 15.28 0.85
CA ASP A 83 -9.87 16.31 0.13
C ASP A 83 -9.84 16.05 -1.39
N PHE A 84 -8.64 15.84 -1.96
CA PHE A 84 -8.48 15.49 -3.37
C PHE A 84 -9.23 14.22 -3.78
N LEU A 85 -9.24 13.19 -2.93
CA LEU A 85 -9.92 11.93 -3.22
C LEU A 85 -11.44 12.02 -3.05
N GLU A 86 -11.94 12.92 -2.20
CA GLU A 86 -13.37 13.22 -2.08
C GLU A 86 -13.88 13.93 -3.34
N GLU A 87 -13.09 14.85 -3.89
CA GLU A 87 -13.38 15.49 -5.19
C GLU A 87 -13.24 14.52 -6.38
N ASN A 88 -12.45 13.45 -6.22
CA ASN A 88 -12.13 12.49 -7.28
C ASN A 88 -12.40 11.04 -6.85
N PRO A 89 -13.67 10.62 -6.71
CA PRO A 89 -14.02 9.29 -6.17
C PRO A 89 -13.50 8.12 -7.02
N ALA A 90 -13.30 8.30 -8.33
CA ALA A 90 -12.69 7.28 -9.18
C ALA A 90 -11.23 6.98 -8.78
N LEU A 91 -10.47 8.01 -8.41
CA LEU A 91 -9.08 7.89 -7.97
C LEU A 91 -8.99 7.28 -6.57
N LEU A 92 -9.99 7.48 -5.73
CA LEU A 92 -10.10 6.81 -4.43
C LEU A 92 -10.18 5.28 -4.59
N ASP A 93 -11.00 4.80 -5.52
CA ASP A 93 -11.11 3.37 -5.79
C ASP A 93 -9.82 2.77 -6.36
N GLU A 94 -9.15 3.50 -7.24
CA GLU A 94 -7.84 3.10 -7.77
C GLU A 94 -6.78 3.00 -6.68
N LEU A 95 -6.62 4.06 -5.87
CA LEU A 95 -5.65 4.10 -4.80
C LEU A 95 -5.93 3.02 -3.75
N ARG A 96 -7.20 2.77 -3.43
CA ARG A 96 -7.58 1.69 -2.51
C ARG A 96 -7.12 0.33 -3.02
N LYS A 97 -7.29 0.03 -4.30
CA LYS A 97 -6.81 -1.23 -4.90
C LYS A 97 -5.30 -1.32 -4.82
N LEU A 98 -4.60 -0.24 -5.17
CA LEU A 98 -3.15 -0.17 -5.12
C LEU A 98 -2.60 -0.37 -3.70
N LEU A 99 -3.28 0.19 -2.69
CA LEU A 99 -2.93 -0.02 -1.28
C LEU A 99 -3.22 -1.44 -0.80
N ALA A 100 -4.30 -2.07 -1.27
CA ALA A 100 -4.60 -3.47 -0.95
C ALA A 100 -3.52 -4.42 -1.51
N GLU A 101 -2.95 -4.10 -2.67
CA GLU A 101 -1.80 -4.81 -3.24
C GLU A 101 -0.48 -4.48 -2.54
N ALA A 102 -0.38 -3.30 -1.92
CA ALA A 102 0.81 -2.80 -1.24
C ALA A 102 0.88 -3.14 0.25
N ALA A 103 -0.24 -3.52 0.87
CA ALA A 103 -0.25 -4.06 2.22
C ALA A 103 0.68 -5.28 2.24
N PRO A 104 1.69 -5.34 3.15
CA PRO A 104 2.48 -6.54 3.34
C PRO A 104 1.48 -7.65 3.63
N GLY A 105 1.46 -8.65 2.75
CA GLY A 105 0.33 -9.56 2.68
C GLY A 105 -0.05 -10.08 4.06
N ILE A 106 -1.28 -9.82 4.47
CA ILE A 106 -2.03 -10.94 5.01
C ILE A 106 -2.18 -11.89 3.80
N HIS A 107 -1.13 -12.66 3.53
CA HIS A 107 -1.19 -13.89 2.75
C HIS A 107 -1.95 -14.92 3.59
N GLY A 108 -3.08 -14.55 4.19
CA GLY A 108 -4.05 -15.47 4.76
C GLY A 108 -5.03 -15.73 3.65
N VAL A 109 -4.79 -16.76 2.84
CA VAL A 109 -5.85 -17.33 2.01
C VAL A 109 -6.92 -17.80 2.99
N SER A 110 -8.05 -17.09 3.06
CA SER A 110 -9.18 -17.52 3.88
C SER A 110 -9.81 -18.73 3.18
N GLN A 111 -9.35 -19.93 3.52
CA GLN A 111 -9.87 -21.17 2.98
C GLN A 111 -10.90 -21.74 3.96
N THR A 112 -12.18 -21.69 3.60
CA THR A 112 -13.22 -22.38 4.36
C THR A 112 -13.21 -23.86 4.00
N VAL A 113 -12.68 -24.69 4.90
CA VAL A 113 -12.68 -26.15 4.74
C VAL A 113 -13.76 -26.73 5.65
N LYS A 114 -14.75 -27.43 5.08
CA LYS A 114 -15.83 -28.10 5.81
C LYS A 114 -15.74 -29.61 5.62
N GLY A 115 -15.39 -30.34 6.67
CA GLY A 115 -15.32 -31.81 6.74
C GLY A 115 -14.49 -32.28 7.94
N ASP A 116 -14.67 -33.54 8.36
CA ASP A 116 -13.89 -34.16 9.43
C ASP A 116 -12.54 -34.69 8.90
N ASN A 117 -11.43 -34.50 9.64
CA ASN A 117 -10.04 -34.89 9.29
C ASN A 117 -9.37 -34.16 8.11
N ASN A 118 -9.42 -32.83 8.06
CA ASN A 118 -8.66 -32.07 7.05
C ASN A 118 -7.22 -31.77 7.50
N ASN A 119 -6.24 -32.12 6.65
CA ASN A 119 -4.85 -31.65 6.77
C ASN A 119 -4.67 -30.45 5.85
N VAL A 120 -4.51 -29.26 6.43
CA VAL A 120 -4.30 -28.01 5.69
C VAL A 120 -2.82 -27.65 5.74
N GLY A 121 -2.18 -27.59 4.57
CA GLY A 121 -0.83 -27.07 4.41
C GLY A 121 -0.87 -25.81 3.56
N GLN A 122 -0.39 -24.69 4.11
CA GLN A 122 -0.31 -23.43 3.37
C GLN A 122 1.13 -23.18 2.93
N VAL A 123 1.34 -22.96 1.63
CA VAL A 123 2.64 -22.59 1.08
C VAL A 123 2.59 -21.11 0.67
N VAL A 124 3.54 -20.32 1.18
CA VAL A 124 3.70 -18.90 0.84
C VAL A 124 5.00 -18.75 0.05
N GLY A 125 4.90 -18.37 -1.22
CA GLY A 125 6.04 -18.18 -2.14
C GLY A 125 5.70 -18.58 -3.60
N SER A 126 6.37 -17.97 -4.57
CA SER A 126 6.22 -18.28 -6.01
C SER A 126 7.16 -19.43 -6.43
N GLY A 127 6.62 -20.40 -7.19
CA GLY A 127 7.38 -21.59 -7.68
C GLY A 127 7.04 -22.93 -7.00
N SER A 128 6.00 -22.98 -6.18
CA SER A 128 5.67 -24.18 -5.39
C SER A 128 4.84 -25.19 -6.19
N THR A 129 5.34 -26.42 -6.32
CA THR A 129 4.57 -27.57 -6.84
C THR A 129 4.18 -28.46 -5.66
N ILE A 130 2.87 -28.63 -5.42
CA ILE A 130 2.36 -29.50 -4.36
C ILE A 130 1.81 -30.77 -5.02
N THR A 131 2.46 -31.91 -4.78
CA THR A 131 1.94 -33.22 -5.17
C THR A 131 1.43 -33.93 -3.92
N ILE A 132 0.12 -34.11 -3.83
CA ILE A 132 -0.51 -34.91 -2.77
C ILE A 132 -0.72 -36.31 -3.35
N THR A 133 0.03 -37.28 -2.85
CA THR A 133 -0.20 -38.69 -3.16
C THR A 133 -0.96 -39.33 -2.00
N ARG A 134 -2.01 -40.09 -2.32
CA ARG A 134 -2.91 -40.75 -1.37
C ARG A 134 -2.24 -41.98 -0.73
#